data_AF-A0A3D5EAZ5-F1
#
_entry.id   AF-A0A3D5EAZ5-F1
#
_cell.length_a   1.000
_cell.length_b   1.000
_cell.length_c   1.000
_cell.angle_alpha   90.00
_cell.angle_beta   90.00
_cell.angle_gamma   90.00
#
_symmetry.space_group_name_H-M   'P 1'
#
loop_
_entity.id
_entity.type
_entity.pdbx_description
1 polymer ?
#
loop_
_entity_poly.entity_id
_entity_poly.type
_entity_poly.pdbx_seq_one_letter_code
_entity_poly.pdbx_strand_id
1 'polypeptide(L)'
;MVTTSEPTPETGFIPTPLSENAVVVMERRIVARDEKGDPIETPDQCFVRVAHNLSQAELRYGGTEADRSAAEQDFYRLLSSLDFLPNSPTLVNA
;
A
#
# COMPACT_ATOMS: atom_id res chain seq x y z
N MET A 1 -19.88 9.53 0.74
CA MET A 1 -19.75 8.75 1.98
C MET A 1 -18.65 7.74 1.70
N VAL A 2 -17.40 8.09 2.01
CA VAL A 2 -16.24 7.24 1.72
C VAL A 2 -16.14 6.25 2.86
N THR A 3 -16.55 5.01 2.60
CA THR A 3 -16.30 3.87 3.49
C THR A 3 -14.80 3.59 3.44
N THR A 4 -14.04 4.16 4.36
CA THR A 4 -12.73 3.61 4.72
C THR A 4 -12.99 2.28 5.42
N SER A 5 -13.01 1.18 4.67
CA SER A 5 -12.96 -0.15 5.24
C SER A 5 -11.59 -0.29 5.91
N GLU A 6 -11.59 -0.32 7.23
CA GLU A 6 -10.42 -0.78 7.99
C GLU A 6 -9.99 -2.15 7.46
N PRO A 7 -8.68 -2.41 7.29
CA PRO A 7 -8.21 -3.72 6.84
C PRO A 7 -8.67 -4.78 7.84
N THR A 8 -9.50 -5.71 7.38
CA THR A 8 -10.07 -6.78 8.20
C THR A 8 -8.96 -7.72 8.71
N PRO A 9 -8.86 -7.99 10.02
CA PRO A 9 -7.81 -8.83 10.61
C PRO A 9 -8.08 -10.34 10.46
N GLU A 10 -8.53 -10.80 9.28
CA GLU A 10 -8.92 -12.20 9.06
C GLU A 10 -7.73 -13.14 8.77
N THR A 11 -6.56 -12.60 8.39
CA THR A 11 -5.31 -13.37 8.29
C THR A 11 -4.40 -12.97 9.42
N GLY A 12 -3.93 -13.93 10.24
CA GLY A 12 -2.91 -13.73 11.28
C GLY A 12 -1.51 -13.34 10.75
N PHE A 13 -1.48 -12.56 9.68
CA PHE A 13 -0.30 -11.97 9.08
C PHE A 13 0.08 -10.71 9.87
N ILE A 14 1.36 -10.61 10.21
CA ILE A 14 1.93 -9.45 10.91
C ILE A 14 2.95 -8.84 9.95
N PRO A 15 2.77 -7.57 9.53
CA PRO A 15 3.75 -6.85 8.73
C PRO A 15 5.16 -6.86 9.34
N THR A 16 6.17 -6.88 8.49
CA THR A 16 7.57 -6.80 8.94
C THR A 16 7.85 -5.40 9.48
N PRO A 17 8.37 -5.26 10.73
CA PRO A 17 8.72 -3.96 11.27
C PRO A 17 9.78 -3.26 10.43
N LEU A 18 9.52 -2.01 10.07
CA LEU A 18 10.50 -1.16 9.40
C LEU A 18 11.61 -0.75 10.38
N SER A 19 12.86 -0.72 9.89
CA SER A 19 13.95 -0.08 10.63
C SER A 19 13.69 1.43 10.77
N GLU A 20 14.25 2.06 11.80
CA GLU A 20 14.14 3.51 12.01
C GLU A 20 14.58 4.31 10.76
N ASN A 21 15.66 3.89 10.11
CA ASN A 21 16.13 4.53 8.88
C ASN A 21 15.13 4.37 7.73
N ALA A 22 14.49 3.22 7.59
CA ALA A 22 13.46 3.00 6.57
C ALA A 22 12.24 3.90 6.81
N VAL A 23 11.80 4.03 8.07
CA VAL A 23 10.73 4.97 8.45
C VAL A 23 11.10 6.39 8.06
N VAL A 24 12.30 6.85 8.43
CA VAL A 24 12.78 8.20 8.08
C VAL A 24 12.85 8.42 6.56
N VAL A 25 13.30 7.43 5.79
CA VAL A 25 13.35 7.53 4.32
C VAL A 25 11.94 7.59 3.72
N MET A 26 11.03 6.74 4.19
CA MET A 26 9.64 6.71 3.75
C MET A 26 8.98 8.06 4.01
N GLU A 27 9.05 8.57 5.24
CA GLU A 27 8.48 9.85 5.66
C GLU A 27 9.07 11.06 4.94
N ARG A 28 10.33 10.98 4.48
CA ARG A 28 11.02 12.07 3.78
C ARG A 28 10.87 12.03 2.27
N ARG A 29 10.59 10.88 1.66
CA ARG A 29 10.69 10.76 0.18
C ARG A 29 9.58 9.95 -0.49
N ILE A 30 8.91 9.06 0.23
CA ILE A 30 8.08 8.04 -0.39
C ILE A 30 6.59 8.27 -0.13
N VAL A 31 6.22 8.55 1.12
CA VAL A 31 4.82 8.76 1.49
C VAL A 31 4.25 10.00 0.79
N ALA A 32 2.95 9.93 0.47
CA ALA A 32 2.20 11.03 -0.09
C ALA A 32 2.28 12.27 0.79
N ARG A 33 2.24 13.44 0.14
CA ARG A 33 2.33 14.74 0.79
C ARG A 33 1.21 15.65 0.34
N ASP A 34 0.88 16.61 1.19
CA ASP A 34 0.00 17.72 0.81
C ASP A 34 0.75 18.78 -0.01
N GLU A 35 0.03 19.85 -0.35
CA GLU A 35 0.55 20.99 -1.11
C GLU A 35 1.65 21.78 -0.37
N LYS A 36 1.74 21.64 0.96
CA LYS A 36 2.77 22.27 1.80
C LYS A 36 4.01 21.40 1.94
N GLY A 37 3.94 20.16 1.45
CA GLY A 37 5.01 19.18 1.55
C GLY A 37 4.97 18.38 2.85
N ASP A 38 3.89 18.44 3.63
CA ASP A 38 3.74 17.67 4.86
C ASP A 38 3.27 16.23 4.54
N PRO A 39 3.85 15.18 5.16
CA PRO A 39 3.37 13.81 5.00
C PRO A 39 1.89 13.67 5.39
N ILE A 40 1.08 13.04 4.53
CA ILE A 40 -0.35 12.80 4.80
C ILE A 40 -0.69 11.32 5.01
N GLU A 41 0.30 10.43 4.91
CA GLU A 41 0.14 9.00 5.14
C GLU A 41 1.33 8.40 5.89
N THR A 42 1.10 7.31 6.61
CA THR A 42 2.14 6.47 7.23
C THR A 42 2.74 5.49 6.21
N PRO A 43 3.89 4.86 6.52
CA PRO A 43 4.45 3.82 5.66
C PRO A 43 3.49 2.66 5.36
N ASP A 44 2.69 2.25 6.34
CA ASP A 44 1.68 1.19 6.16
C ASP A 44 0.55 1.64 5.23
N GLN A 45 0.05 2.87 5.41
CA GLN A 45 -0.95 3.46 4.53
C GLN A 45 -0.43 3.60 3.08
N CYS A 46 0.85 3.92 2.90
CA CYS A 46 1.50 3.91 1.58
C CYS A 46 1.42 2.51 0.93
N PHE A 47 1.70 1.44 1.67
CA PHE A 47 1.58 0.08 1.15
C PHE A 47 0.13 -0.29 0.79
N VAL A 48 -0.84 0.11 1.62
CA VAL A 48 -2.27 -0.07 1.30
C VAL A 48 -2.64 0.67 0.01
N ARG A 49 -2.24 1.94 -0.14
CA ARG A 49 -2.51 2.73 -1.35
C ARG A 49 -1.92 2.08 -2.60
N VAL A 50 -0.66 1.65 -2.53
CA VAL A 50 0.03 1.01 -3.66
C VAL A 50 -0.64 -0.32 -4.01
N ALA A 51 -0.96 -1.16 -3.01
CA ALA A 51 -1.67 -2.43 -3.22
C ALA A 51 -3.04 -2.20 -3.86
N HIS A 52 -3.79 -1.22 -3.37
CA HIS A 52 -5.08 -0.84 -3.93
C HIS A 52 -4.95 -0.43 -5.40
N ASN A 53 -3.99 0.44 -5.76
CA ASN A 53 -3.78 0.87 -7.15
C ASN A 53 -3.41 -0.32 -8.07
N LEU A 54 -2.47 -1.17 -7.65
CA LEU A 54 -2.04 -2.34 -8.42
C LEU A 54 -3.19 -3.31 -8.67
N SER A 55 -4.04 -3.55 -7.67
CA SER A 55 -5.18 -4.45 -7.78
C SER A 55 -6.22 -4.02 -8.81
N GLN A 56 -6.28 -2.73 -9.16
CA GLN A 56 -7.23 -2.21 -10.17
C GLN A 56 -6.99 -2.81 -11.56
N ALA A 57 -5.81 -3.38 -11.81
CA ALA A 57 -5.53 -4.10 -13.06
C ALA A 57 -6.50 -5.27 -13.26
N GLU A 58 -6.91 -5.97 -12.19
CA GLU A 58 -7.84 -7.10 -12.28
C GLU A 58 -9.15 -6.69 -12.97
N LEU A 59 -9.74 -5.57 -12.55
CA LEU A 59 -10.97 -5.04 -13.15
C LEU A 59 -10.75 -4.57 -14.61
N ARG A 60 -9.57 -4.01 -14.91
CA ARG A 60 -9.24 -3.53 -16.27
C ARG A 60 -9.11 -4.66 -17.29
N TYR A 61 -8.77 -5.87 -16.84
CA TYR A 61 -8.54 -7.04 -17.70
C TYR A 61 -9.61 -8.12 -17.55
N GLY A 62 -10.80 -7.76 -17.06
CA GLY A 62 -11.99 -8.62 -17.07
C GLY A 62 -12.20 -9.48 -15.83
N GLY A 63 -11.43 -9.26 -14.77
CA GLY A 63 -11.65 -9.84 -13.45
C GLY A 63 -12.83 -9.20 -12.72
N THR A 64 -13.21 -9.82 -11.61
CA THR A 64 -14.30 -9.39 -10.74
C THR A 64 -13.79 -8.55 -9.57
N GLU A 65 -14.72 -7.93 -8.82
CA GLU A 65 -14.38 -7.23 -7.56
C GLU A 65 -13.77 -8.18 -6.53
N ALA A 66 -14.14 -9.47 -6.55
CA ALA A 66 -13.55 -10.48 -5.67
C ALA A 66 -12.08 -10.74 -6.05
N ASP A 67 -11.77 -10.82 -7.34
CA ASP A 67 -10.39 -11.00 -7.83
C ASP A 67 -9.53 -9.79 -7.47
N ARG A 68 -10.05 -8.58 -7.69
CA ARG A 68 -9.40 -7.32 -7.28
C ARG A 68 -9.13 -7.28 -5.78
N SER A 69 -10.12 -7.63 -4.95
CA SER A 69 -9.97 -7.65 -3.50
C SER A 69 -8.96 -8.69 -3.02
N ALA A 70 -8.90 -9.86 -3.66
CA ALA A 70 -7.89 -10.88 -3.36
C ALA A 70 -6.48 -10.39 -3.73
N ALA A 71 -6.33 -9.83 -4.94
CA ALA A 71 -5.05 -9.28 -5.41
C ALA A 71 -4.56 -8.12 -4.53
N GLU A 72 -5.44 -7.23 -4.07
CA GLU A 72 -5.08 -6.16 -3.13
C GLU A 72 -4.48 -6.71 -1.84
N GLN A 73 -5.08 -7.75 -1.25
CA GLN A 73 -4.55 -8.38 -0.04
C GLN A 73 -3.18 -9.02 -0.28
N ASP A 74 -3.00 -9.68 -1.42
CA ASP A 74 -1.72 -10.31 -1.77
C ASP A 74 -0.62 -9.28 -2.02
N PHE A 75 -0.92 -8.18 -2.73
CA PHE A 75 0.03 -7.08 -2.90
C PHE A 75 0.37 -6.40 -1.58
N TYR A 76 -0.62 -6.15 -0.71
CA TYR A 76 -0.34 -5.57 0.60
C TYR A 76 0.59 -6.47 1.42
N ARG A 77 0.34 -7.79 1.45
CA ARG A 77 1.24 -8.74 2.14
C ARG A 77 2.65 -8.73 1.58
N LEU A 78 2.81 -8.73 0.25
CA LEU A 78 4.13 -8.67 -0.39
C LEU A 78 4.91 -7.39 -0.05
N LEU A 79 4.23 -6.24 -0.09
CA LEU A 79 4.83 -4.94 0.21
C LEU A 79 5.20 -4.82 1.70
N SER A 80 4.27 -5.18 2.58
CA SER A 80 4.40 -4.99 4.04
C SER A 80 5.24 -6.09 4.72
N SER A 81 5.46 -7.23 4.07
CA SER A 81 6.47 -8.23 4.48
C SER A 81 7.89 -7.85 4.06
N LEU A 82 8.03 -6.91 3.12
CA LEU A 82 9.28 -6.54 2.44
C LEU A 82 9.86 -7.63 1.52
N ASP A 83 9.09 -8.66 1.18
CA ASP A 83 9.50 -9.71 0.23
C ASP A 83 9.59 -9.17 -1.21
N PHE A 84 8.78 -8.16 -1.53
CA PHE A 84 8.81 -7.47 -2.80
C PHE A 84 8.46 -5.99 -2.64
N LEU A 85 9.24 -5.13 -3.29
CA LEU A 85 8.95 -3.70 -3.42
C LEU A 85 9.04 -3.29 -4.89
N PRO A 86 8.07 -2.54 -5.42
CA PRO A 86 8.18 -1.96 -6.74
C PRO A 86 9.22 -0.83 -6.71
N ASN A 87 9.53 -0.28 -7.88
CA ASN A 87 10.46 0.85 -7.96
C ASN A 87 9.90 2.10 -7.23
N SER A 88 10.78 3.06 -6.96
CA SER A 88 10.40 4.28 -6.22
C SER A 88 9.27 5.09 -6.89
N PRO A 89 9.26 5.30 -8.23
CA PRO A 89 8.14 5.97 -8.89
C PRO A 89 6.77 5.33 -8.63
N THR A 90 6.69 4.00 -8.55
CA THR A 90 5.43 3.31 -8.21
C THR A 90 5.00 3.63 -6.78
N LEU A 91 5.92 3.58 -5.81
CA LEU A 91 5.57 3.88 -4.41
C LEU A 91 5.05 5.31 -4.23
N VAL A 92 5.63 6.27 -4.95
CA VAL A 92 5.31 7.70 -4.81
C VAL A 92 4.05 8.11 -5.57
N ASN A 93 3.77 7.49 -6.73
CA ASN A 93 2.74 7.97 -7.67
C ASN A 93 1.51 7.06 -7.83
N ALA A 94 1.44 5.94 -7.10
CA ALA A 94 0.29 5.03 -7.12
C ALA A 94 -0.98 5.67 -6.56
#